data_AF-A0A3M2DGN2-F1
#
_entry.id   AF-A0A3M2DGN2-F1
#
_cell.length_a   1.000
_cell.length_b   1.000
_cell.length_c   1.000
_cell.angle_alpha   90.00
_cell.angle_beta   90.00
_cell.angle_gamma   90.00
#
_symmetry.space_group_name_H-M   'P 1'
#
loop_
_entity.id
_entity.type
_entity.pdbx_description
1 polymer ?
#
loop_
_entity_poly.entity_id
_entity_poly.type
_entity_poly.pdbx_seq_one_letter_code
_entity_poly.pdbx_strand_id
1 'polypeptide(L)'
;MERSAMRTVMTAARVFSEADVLEMELRRRIEDIERLKRRLAELRGDAPPPREPHAARADDGDGDGDGDEVLPLAEIERRYILKVLRKMHGNRTHTARALGIGTNTLWRKLKAWGEPPARP
;
A
#
# COMPACT_ATOMS: atom_id res chain seq x y z
N MET A 1 -10.74 -24.06 11.57
CA MET A 1 -12.18 -23.86 11.89
C MET A 1 -12.70 -22.50 11.44
N GLU A 2 -11.99 -21.38 11.66
CA GLU A 2 -12.44 -20.03 11.25
C GLU A 2 -12.74 -19.88 9.74
N ARG A 3 -11.93 -20.51 8.87
CA ARG A 3 -12.14 -20.50 7.42
C ARG A 3 -13.50 -21.06 6.98
N SER A 4 -14.03 -22.03 7.71
CA SER A 4 -15.32 -22.67 7.38
C SER A 4 -16.51 -21.83 7.83
N ALA A 5 -16.36 -21.07 8.93
CA ALA A 5 -17.45 -20.26 9.48
C ALA A 5 -17.67 -18.97 8.68
N MET A 6 -16.60 -18.29 8.23
CA MET A 6 -16.74 -17.11 7.37
C MET A 6 -17.31 -17.43 5.98
N ARG A 7 -17.02 -18.63 5.44
CA ARG A 7 -17.57 -19.08 4.15
C ARG A 7 -19.09 -19.19 4.18
N THR A 8 -19.64 -19.72 5.28
CA THR A 8 -21.09 -19.87 5.47
C THR A 8 -21.81 -18.52 5.62
N VAL A 9 -21.22 -17.54 6.31
CA VAL A 9 -21.85 -16.23 6.55
C VAL A 9 -21.86 -15.35 5.28
N MET A 10 -20.89 -15.50 4.37
CA MET A 10 -20.80 -14.69 3.14
C MET A 10 -21.59 -15.24 1.94
N THR A 11 -22.19 -16.44 2.03
CA THR A 11 -22.89 -17.09 0.91
C THR A 11 -24.25 -16.45 0.58
N ALA A 12 -24.76 -15.54 1.42
CA ALA A 12 -26.06 -14.86 1.20
C ALA A 12 -26.02 -13.66 0.23
N ALA A 13 -24.85 -13.31 -0.34
CA ALA A 13 -24.74 -12.30 -1.39
C ALA A 13 -23.86 -12.81 -2.54
N ARG A 14 -24.46 -13.14 -3.70
CA ARG A 14 -23.76 -13.28 -5.01
C ARG A 14 -22.76 -12.10 -5.14
N VAL A 15 -21.46 -12.19 -5.44
CA VAL A 15 -20.57 -13.16 -6.10
C VAL A 15 -19.15 -12.85 -5.56
N PHE A 16 -18.50 -13.75 -4.83
CA PHE A 16 -17.05 -13.69 -4.63
C PHE A 16 -16.48 -15.05 -5.01
N SER A 17 -15.52 -15.07 -5.92
CA SER A 17 -14.83 -16.30 -6.29
C SER A 17 -14.00 -16.79 -5.10
N GLU A 18 -13.66 -18.08 -5.10
CA GLU A 18 -12.75 -18.63 -4.09
C GLU A 18 -11.40 -17.90 -4.06
N ALA A 19 -10.95 -17.38 -5.21
CA ALA A 19 -9.76 -16.56 -5.32
C ALA A 19 -9.91 -15.21 -4.58
N ASP A 20 -11.06 -14.55 -4.67
CA ASP A 20 -11.31 -13.26 -4.01
C ASP A 20 -11.31 -13.41 -2.48
N VAL A 21 -11.91 -14.50 -1.98
CA VAL A 21 -11.96 -14.80 -0.55
C VAL A 21 -10.55 -15.10 -0.01
N LEU A 22 -9.77 -15.90 -0.75
CA LEU A 22 -8.38 -16.19 -0.40
C LEU A 22 -7.52 -14.92 -0.44
N GLU A 23 -7.74 -14.02 -1.40
CA GLU A 23 -7.04 -12.74 -1.47
C GLU A 23 -7.38 -11.85 -0.27
N MET A 24 -8.65 -11.75 0.11
CA MET A 24 -9.07 -11.02 1.30
C MET A 24 -8.45 -11.60 2.58
N GLU A 25 -8.44 -12.93 2.72
CA GLU A 25 -7.83 -13.58 3.90
C GLU A 25 -6.31 -13.35 3.93
N LEU A 26 -5.64 -13.39 2.78
CA LEU A 26 -4.22 -13.10 2.66
C LEU A 26 -3.93 -11.64 3.03
N ARG A 27 -4.72 -10.69 2.54
CA ARG A 27 -4.59 -9.26 2.90
C ARG A 27 -4.78 -9.04 4.40
N ARG A 28 -5.81 -9.63 5.00
CA ARG A 28 -6.05 -9.57 6.45
C ARG A 28 -4.86 -10.12 7.25
N ARG A 29 -4.33 -11.28 6.86
CA ARG A 29 -3.17 -11.89 7.51
C ARG A 29 -1.91 -11.03 7.40
N ILE A 30 -1.70 -10.39 6.25
CA ILE A 30 -0.58 -9.45 6.06
C ILE A 30 -0.71 -8.25 7.02
N GLU A 31 -1.90 -7.65 7.10
CA GLU A 31 -2.16 -6.53 8.01
C GLU A 31 -1.95 -6.93 9.48
N ASP A 32 -2.39 -8.13 9.87
CA ASP A 32 -2.16 -8.68 11.21
C ASP A 32 -0.67 -8.89 11.49
N ILE A 33 0.11 -9.39 10.52
CA ILE A 33 1.57 -9.53 10.64
C ILE A 33 2.23 -8.16 10.84
N GLU A 34 1.85 -7.15 10.07
CA GLU A 34 2.38 -5.79 10.22
C GLU A 34 2.04 -5.18 11.58
N ARG A 35 0.80 -5.38 12.06
CA ARG A 35 0.38 -4.96 13.40
C ARG A 35 1.19 -5.66 14.49
N LEU A 36 1.42 -6.96 14.36
CA LEU A 36 2.22 -7.73 15.33
C LEU A 36 3.69 -7.30 15.32
N LYS A 37 4.26 -7.01 14.15
CA LYS A 37 5.62 -6.45 14.03
C LYS A 37 5.75 -5.12 14.76
N ARG A 38 4.77 -4.20 14.59
CA ARG A 38 4.75 -2.92 15.32
C ARG A 38 4.72 -3.13 16.84
N ARG A 39 3.81 -3.98 17.32
CA ARG A 39 3.69 -4.28 18.76
C ARG A 39 4.94 -4.95 19.33
N LEU A 40 5.62 -5.77 18.55
CA LEU A 40 6.89 -6.38 18.94
C LEU A 40 8.01 -5.33 19.07
N ALA A 41 8.07 -4.35 18.15
CA ALA A 41 9.02 -3.25 18.22
C ALA A 41 8.77 -2.36 19.45
N GLU A 42 7.51 -2.06 19.77
CA GLU A 42 7.11 -1.33 20.99
C GLU A 42 7.58 -2.05 22.26
N LEU A 43 7.34 -3.35 22.37
CA LEU A 43 7.74 -4.14 23.53
C LEU A 43 9.26 -4.25 23.69
N ARG A 44 10.01 -4.21 22.58
CA ARG A 44 11.48 -4.21 22.59
C ARG A 44 12.07 -2.84 22.94
N GLY A 45 11.27 -1.78 22.92
CA GLY A 45 11.77 -0.41 23.00
C GLY A 45 12.49 0.03 21.72
N ASP A 46 12.37 -0.74 20.63
CA ASP A 46 12.91 -0.42 19.30
C ASP A 46 11.94 0.47 18.50
N ALA A 47 10.77 0.77 19.06
CA ALA A 47 9.83 1.68 18.45
C ALA A 47 10.52 3.04 18.28
N PRO A 48 10.56 3.58 17.05
CA PRO A 48 11.14 4.90 16.84
C PRO A 48 10.40 5.89 17.74
N PRO A 49 11.12 6.82 18.40
CA PRO A 49 10.48 7.81 19.25
C PRO A 49 9.42 8.58 18.44
N PRO A 50 8.37 9.10 19.10
CA PRO A 50 7.43 10.02 18.49
C PRO A 50 8.23 11.09 17.76
N ARG A 51 8.05 11.22 16.44
CA ARG A 51 8.82 12.16 15.64
C ARG A 51 8.43 13.57 16.07
N GLU A 52 9.27 14.20 16.87
CA GLU A 52 9.16 15.62 17.15
C GLU A 52 9.40 16.40 15.84
N PRO A 53 8.60 17.45 15.55
CA PRO A 53 8.77 18.25 14.35
C PRO A 53 10.06 19.07 14.48
N HIS A 54 11.17 18.52 14.03
CA HIS A 54 12.45 19.22 14.01
C HIS A 54 12.63 19.96 12.68
N ALA A 55 12.75 21.28 12.83
CA ALA A 55 12.86 22.25 11.75
C ALA A 55 13.98 21.93 10.76
N ALA A 56 13.65 22.14 9.49
CA ALA A 56 14.46 21.91 8.31
C ALA A 56 15.90 22.40 8.45
N ARG A 57 16.84 21.47 8.24
CA ARG A 57 18.13 21.77 7.66
C ARG A 57 18.30 20.86 6.45
N ALA A 58 18.47 21.49 5.29
CA ALA A 58 18.77 20.83 4.04
C ALA A 58 20.12 20.13 4.16
N ASP A 59 20.13 18.82 3.92
CA ASP A 59 21.33 18.09 3.55
C ASP A 59 20.90 16.97 2.61
N ASP A 60 21.62 16.88 1.49
CA ASP A 60 21.39 15.97 0.39
C ASP A 60 21.58 14.51 0.83
N GLY A 61 20.61 13.63 0.57
CA GLY A 61 20.86 12.19 0.64
C GLY A 61 19.64 11.31 0.82
N ASP A 62 19.58 10.28 -0.04
CA ASP A 62 18.78 9.06 0.05
C ASP A 62 18.22 8.76 1.45
N GLY A 63 16.92 8.96 1.61
CA GLY A 63 16.19 8.63 2.83
C GLY A 63 14.81 8.12 2.50
N ASP A 64 14.59 6.82 2.71
CA ASP A 64 13.29 6.19 2.89
C ASP A 64 12.66 6.75 4.19
N GLY A 65 12.26 8.01 4.11
CA GLY A 65 11.81 8.84 5.21
C GLY A 65 10.34 9.15 5.05
N ASP A 66 9.50 8.34 5.70
CA ASP A 66 8.11 8.67 6.03
C ASP A 66 8.10 9.76 7.13
N GLY A 67 8.74 10.90 6.85
CA GLY A 67 8.76 12.09 7.68
C GLY A 67 7.87 13.16 7.07
N ASP A 68 7.34 14.04 7.91
CA ASP A 68 6.53 15.24 7.60
C ASP A 68 7.28 16.29 6.75
N GLU A 69 8.02 15.85 5.76
CA GLU A 69 8.57 16.70 4.71
C GLU A 69 7.41 17.22 3.87
N VAL A 70 7.29 18.54 3.76
CA VAL A 70 6.33 19.17 2.85
C VAL A 70 6.79 18.92 1.42
N LEU A 71 6.36 17.79 0.87
CA LEU A 71 6.69 17.39 -0.49
C LEU A 71 5.80 18.13 -1.51
N PRO A 72 6.33 18.41 -2.72
CA PRO A 72 5.51 18.82 -3.83
C PRO A 72 4.38 17.82 -4.09
N LEU A 73 3.19 18.30 -4.44
CA LEU A 73 2.02 17.44 -4.72
C LEU A 73 2.35 16.37 -5.77
N ALA A 74 3.18 16.68 -6.76
CA ALA A 74 3.61 15.74 -7.80
C ALA A 74 4.41 14.55 -7.22
N GLU A 75 5.23 14.79 -6.19
CA GLU A 75 6.03 13.75 -5.55
C GLU A 75 5.17 12.90 -4.60
N ILE A 76 4.24 13.54 -3.86
CA ILE A 76 3.24 12.83 -3.05
C ILE A 76 2.41 11.90 -3.95
N GLU A 77 1.93 12.41 -5.08
CA GLU A 77 1.16 11.65 -6.05
C GLU A 77 1.98 10.47 -6.60
N ARG A 78 3.24 10.71 -7.00
CA ARG A 78 4.14 9.66 -7.50
C ARG A 78 4.33 8.54 -6.47
N ARG A 79 4.71 8.90 -5.24
CA ARG A 79 4.93 7.93 -4.15
C ARG A 79 3.66 7.12 -3.87
N TYR A 80 2.51 7.80 -3.81
CA TYR A 80 1.23 7.14 -3.55
C TYR A 80 0.83 6.19 -4.68
N ILE A 81 0.94 6.61 -5.94
CA ILE A 81 0.62 5.77 -7.10
C ILE A 81 1.50 4.51 -7.14
N LEU A 82 2.81 4.65 -6.89
CA LEU A 82 3.73 3.51 -6.86
C LEU A 82 3.44 2.57 -5.68
N LYS A 83 3.10 3.12 -4.50
CA LYS A 83 2.67 2.33 -3.33
C LYS A 83 1.44 1.48 -3.65
N VAL A 84 0.43 2.07 -4.29
CA VAL A 84 -0.78 1.33 -4.70
C VAL A 84 -0.47 0.31 -5.77
N LEU A 85 0.37 0.65 -6.76
CA LEU A 85 0.78 -0.28 -7.81
C LEU A 85 1.47 -1.53 -7.25
N ARG A 86 2.36 -1.36 -6.25
CA ARG A 86 2.97 -2.49 -5.52
C ARG A 86 1.93 -3.30 -4.75
N LYS A 87 0.99 -2.65 -4.05
CA LYS A 87 -0.12 -3.30 -3.31
C LYS A 87 -1.07 -4.10 -4.23
N MET A 88 -1.10 -3.76 -5.51
CA MET A 88 -1.89 -4.42 -6.55
C MET A 88 -1.04 -5.33 -7.45
N HIS A 89 0.18 -5.69 -7.02
CA HIS A 89 1.07 -6.59 -7.74
C HIS A 89 1.34 -6.17 -9.20
N GLY A 90 1.41 -4.87 -9.47
CA GLY A 90 1.65 -4.34 -10.81
C GLY A 90 0.42 -4.32 -11.73
N ASN A 91 -0.75 -4.78 -11.27
CA ASN A 91 -1.99 -4.76 -12.06
C ASN A 91 -2.50 -3.32 -12.23
N ARG A 92 -2.29 -2.74 -13.41
CA ARG A 92 -2.61 -1.34 -13.73
C ARG A 92 -4.10 -1.06 -13.75
N THR A 93 -4.91 -2.00 -14.22
CA THR A 93 -6.37 -1.84 -14.27
C THR A 93 -6.94 -1.78 -12.84
N HIS A 94 -6.47 -2.67 -11.96
CA HIS A 94 -6.88 -2.66 -10.55
C HIS A 94 -6.33 -1.43 -9.82
N THR A 95 -5.08 -1.04 -10.09
CA THR A 95 -4.46 0.16 -9.54
C THR A 95 -5.24 1.42 -9.92
N ALA A 96 -5.56 1.59 -11.21
CA ALA A 96 -6.31 2.75 -11.70
C ALA A 96 -7.72 2.82 -11.07
N ARG A 97 -8.42 1.68 -10.97
CA ARG A 97 -9.72 1.58 -10.30
C ARG A 97 -9.61 1.95 -8.82
N ALA A 98 -8.61 1.44 -8.12
CA ALA A 98 -8.39 1.73 -6.69
C ALA A 98 -8.05 3.21 -6.44
N LEU A 99 -7.37 3.87 -7.38
CA LEU A 99 -7.03 5.29 -7.32
C LEU A 99 -8.18 6.20 -7.81
N GLY A 100 -9.24 5.65 -8.41
CA GLY A 100 -10.33 6.44 -8.99
C GLY A 100 -9.93 7.24 -10.24
N ILE A 101 -8.89 6.81 -10.96
CA ILE A 101 -8.39 7.48 -12.17
C ILE A 101 -8.52 6.59 -13.41
N GLY A 102 -8.49 7.20 -14.60
CA GLY A 102 -8.43 6.45 -15.85
C GLY A 102 -7.12 5.68 -16.01
N THR A 103 -7.18 4.50 -16.63
CA THR A 103 -5.99 3.68 -16.95
C THR A 103 -4.98 4.40 -17.84
N ASN A 104 -5.46 5.20 -18.79
CA ASN A 104 -4.60 6.05 -19.64
C ASN A 104 -3.91 7.17 -18.82
N THR A 105 -4.61 7.74 -17.83
CA THR A 105 -4.02 8.71 -16.90
C THR A 105 -2.90 8.09 -16.07
N LEU A 106 -3.13 6.91 -15.52
CA LEU A 106 -2.10 6.15 -14.80
C LEU A 106 -0.89 5.86 -15.70
N TRP A 107 -1.13 5.40 -16.94
CA TRP A 107 -0.06 5.10 -17.89
C TRP A 107 0.79 6.33 -18.24
N ARG A 108 0.16 7.48 -18.51
CA ARG A 108 0.86 8.74 -18.78
C ARG A 108 1.74 9.17 -17.61
N LYS A 109 1.27 9.03 -16.38
CA LYS A 109 2.03 9.35 -15.16
C LYS A 109 3.24 8.43 -14.99
N LEU A 110 3.05 7.11 -15.09
CA LEU A 110 4.15 6.14 -15.00
C LEU A 110 5.21 6.37 -16.07
N LYS A 111 4.78 6.61 -17.32
CA LYS A 111 5.69 6.92 -18.43
C LYS A 111 6.50 8.19 -18.18
N ALA A 112 5.89 9.24 -17.62
CA ALA A 112 6.57 10.49 -17.32
C ALA A 112 7.69 10.32 -16.28
N TRP A 113 7.60 9.32 -15.41
CA TRP A 113 8.61 9.02 -14.39
C TRP A 113 9.64 7.98 -14.82
N GLY A 114 9.58 7.51 -16.07
CA GLY A 114 10.48 6.46 -16.57
C GLY A 114 10.26 5.10 -15.92
N GLU A 115 9.14 4.90 -15.21
CA GLU A 115 8.80 3.63 -14.59
C GLU A 115 8.31 2.66 -15.66
N PRO A 116 9.09 1.61 -16.00
CA PRO A 116 8.70 0.68 -17.03
C PRO A 116 7.43 -0.07 -16.59
N PRO A 117 6.61 -0.51 -17.56
CA PRO A 117 5.46 -1.33 -17.27
C PRO A 117 5.87 -2.53 -16.41
N ALA A 118 5.39 -2.62 -15.16
CA ALA A 118 5.49 -3.85 -14.37
C ALA A 118 5.00 -4.99 -15.27
N ARG A 119 5.90 -5.92 -15.55
CA ARG A 119 5.73 -7.02 -16.49
C ARG A 119 4.58 -7.92 -15.97
N PRO A 120 3.72 -8.45 -16.84
CA PRO A 120 2.58 -9.29 -16.46
C PRO A 120 3.00 -10.51 -15.62
#